data_AF-A0A7S8FH27-F1
#
_entry.id   AF-A0A7S8FH27-F1
#
_cell.length_a   1.000
_cell.length_b   1.000
_cell.length_c   1.000
_cell.angle_alpha   90.00
_cell.angle_beta   90.00
_cell.angle_gamma   90.00
#
_symmetry.space_group_name_H-M   'P 1'
#
loop_
_entity.id
_entity.type
_entity.pdbx_description
1 polymer ?
#
loop_
_entity_poly.entity_id
_entity_poly.type
_entity_poly.pdbx_seq_one_letter_code
_entity_poly.pdbx_strand_id
1 'polypeptide(L)'
;MSQVAQTDRNRRPFPRQLFEALSKTECTAFVEALHYAVEANSTADVKEALIQFQNLFPFTRVIGGLARLTANGSFDGFTNVINVSYPEEWIRLYWQNGYFEVDPVFQTALQKPGTQHWGTTYQKASSPKQQEFMAAAKEFGLGDGITTGSSDPACGVATFCSFASADSVDATRYVPLIEYFGYYVHLALLRTAPVKAQSMDRCVKRLTLRELTILNWVKNGKTNWEIAQIMGVTERTIRFHVESIFSKLDVTSRSQAVATAIEHGLPNVV
;
A
#
# COMPACT_ATOMS: atom_id res chain seq x y z
N MET A 1 -43.80 17.62 -17.39
CA MET A 1 -43.52 16.77 -16.23
C MET A 1 -43.17 15.38 -16.72
N SER A 2 -41.89 14.99 -16.65
CA SER A 2 -41.46 13.70 -16.11
C SER A 2 -39.94 13.68 -16.10
N GLN A 3 -39.36 14.20 -15.02
CA GLN A 3 -38.08 13.70 -14.54
C GLN A 3 -38.35 12.33 -13.93
N VAL A 4 -37.47 11.36 -14.17
CA VAL A 4 -36.88 10.44 -13.17
C VAL A 4 -36.22 9.28 -13.93
N ALA A 5 -34.89 9.28 -13.92
CA ALA A 5 -34.03 8.11 -13.68
C ALA A 5 -32.56 8.58 -13.77
N GLN A 6 -32.14 9.36 -12.77
CA GLN A 6 -30.71 9.46 -12.46
C GLN A 6 -30.34 8.14 -11.78
N THR A 7 -29.79 7.21 -12.56
CA THR A 7 -29.17 5.98 -12.03
C THR A 7 -28.02 6.38 -11.12
N ASP A 8 -28.11 5.97 -9.85
CA ASP A 8 -27.09 6.17 -8.81
C ASP A 8 -25.78 5.48 -9.25
N ARG A 9 -24.84 6.25 -9.81
CA ARG A 9 -23.63 5.75 -10.51
C ARG A 9 -22.65 4.98 -9.60
N ASN A 10 -22.86 4.95 -8.29
CA ASN A 10 -21.91 4.38 -7.31
C ASN A 10 -22.34 3.03 -6.70
N ARG A 11 -23.46 2.43 -7.12
CA ARG A 11 -23.92 1.16 -6.54
C ARG A 11 -23.48 -0.04 -7.38
N ARG A 12 -22.50 -0.82 -6.88
CA ARG A 12 -22.19 -2.14 -7.42
C ARG A 12 -23.26 -3.14 -6.95
N PRO A 13 -23.96 -3.85 -7.85
CA PRO A 13 -25.03 -4.76 -7.47
C PRO A 13 -24.49 -5.87 -6.56
N PHE A 14 -25.27 -6.25 -5.54
CA PHE A 14 -24.89 -7.29 -4.58
C PHE A 14 -24.95 -8.68 -5.26
N PRO A 15 -23.82 -9.37 -5.44
CA PRO A 15 -23.77 -10.59 -6.25
C PRO A 15 -24.21 -11.80 -5.41
N ARG A 16 -25.50 -12.15 -5.45
CA ARG A 16 -26.05 -13.28 -4.66
C ARG A 16 -25.25 -14.57 -4.79
N GLN A 17 -24.77 -14.89 -6.00
CA GLN A 17 -23.99 -16.08 -6.30
C GLN A 17 -22.67 -16.17 -5.51
N LEU A 18 -22.09 -15.02 -5.14
CA LEU A 18 -20.87 -14.96 -4.33
C LEU A 18 -21.05 -15.62 -2.95
N PHE A 19 -22.27 -15.59 -2.43
CA PHE A 19 -22.61 -16.09 -1.10
C PHE A 19 -23.08 -17.54 -1.11
N GLU A 20 -23.31 -18.13 -2.28
CA GLU A 20 -23.72 -19.54 -2.40
C GLU A 20 -22.61 -20.49 -1.92
N ALA A 21 -21.35 -20.05 -2.03
CA ALA A 21 -20.17 -20.80 -1.60
C ALA A 21 -19.71 -20.49 -0.16
N LEU A 22 -20.38 -19.56 0.53
CA LEU A 22 -20.02 -19.14 1.89
C LEU A 22 -20.92 -19.82 2.92
N SER A 23 -20.34 -20.22 4.06
CA SER A 23 -21.12 -20.60 5.24
C SER A 23 -21.89 -19.40 5.81
N LYS A 24 -22.89 -19.66 6.67
CA LYS A 24 -23.66 -18.59 7.32
C LYS A 24 -22.77 -17.62 8.10
N THR A 25 -21.75 -18.13 8.80
CA THR A 25 -20.80 -17.31 9.56
C THR A 25 -19.94 -16.44 8.65
N GLU A 26 -19.43 -17.01 7.56
CA GLU A 26 -18.65 -16.25 6.56
C GLU A 26 -19.51 -15.18 5.88
N CYS A 27 -20.77 -15.48 5.55
CA CYS A 27 -21.70 -14.49 5.00
C CYS A 27 -21.89 -13.31 5.95
N THR A 28 -22.21 -13.56 7.22
CA THR A 28 -22.42 -12.51 8.22
C THR A 28 -21.17 -11.63 8.35
N ALA A 29 -20.01 -12.26 8.47
CA ALA A 29 -18.79 -11.51 8.69
C ALA A 29 -18.27 -10.79 7.43
N PHE A 30 -18.49 -11.34 6.24
CA PHE A 30 -18.18 -10.63 4.99
C PHE A 30 -19.06 -9.38 4.82
N VAL A 31 -20.35 -9.46 5.18
CA VAL A 31 -21.23 -8.30 5.19
C VAL A 31 -20.78 -7.26 6.22
N GLU A 32 -20.30 -7.70 7.38
CA GLU A 32 -19.71 -6.81 8.39
C GLU A 32 -18.44 -6.11 7.86
N ALA A 33 -17.51 -6.84 7.24
CA ALA A 33 -16.33 -6.25 6.61
C ALA A 33 -16.71 -5.21 5.53
N LEU A 34 -17.71 -5.50 4.70
CA LEU A 34 -18.25 -4.55 3.72
C LEU A 34 -18.82 -3.30 4.39
N HIS A 35 -19.57 -3.45 5.49
CA HIS A 35 -20.11 -2.32 6.24
C HIS A 35 -18.99 -1.39 6.72
N TYR A 36 -17.94 -1.93 7.33
CA TYR A 36 -16.78 -1.12 7.74
C TYR A 36 -16.10 -0.42 6.56
N ALA A 37 -15.91 -1.10 5.43
CA ALA A 37 -15.31 -0.50 4.24
C ALA A 37 -16.18 0.65 3.67
N VAL A 38 -17.51 0.51 3.67
CA VAL A 38 -18.43 1.55 3.21
C VAL A 38 -18.38 2.77 4.13
N GLU A 39 -18.41 2.57 5.45
CA GLU A 39 -18.45 3.64 6.44
C GLU A 39 -17.07 4.28 6.74
N ALA A 40 -15.97 3.71 6.22
CA ALA A 40 -14.62 4.16 6.54
C ALA A 40 -14.32 5.61 6.12
N ASN A 41 -14.07 6.49 7.10
CA ASN A 41 -13.80 7.92 6.89
C ASN A 41 -12.41 8.36 7.36
N SER A 42 -11.61 7.42 7.85
CA SER A 42 -10.21 7.60 8.20
C SER A 42 -9.36 6.41 7.75
N THR A 43 -8.04 6.59 7.74
CA THR A 43 -7.09 5.50 7.44
C THR A 43 -7.16 4.37 8.47
N ALA A 44 -7.50 4.69 9.72
CA ALA A 44 -7.76 3.70 10.77
C ALA A 44 -8.99 2.85 10.44
N ASP A 45 -10.08 3.45 9.97
CA ASP A 45 -11.29 2.70 9.61
C ASP A 45 -11.04 1.75 8.43
N VAL A 46 -10.26 2.18 7.44
CA VAL A 46 -9.85 1.32 6.32
C VAL A 46 -9.01 0.15 6.84
N LYS A 47 -8.08 0.41 7.76
CA LYS A 47 -7.28 -0.65 8.40
C LYS A 47 -8.17 -1.67 9.11
N GLU A 48 -9.17 -1.21 9.87
CA GLU A 48 -10.11 -2.09 10.56
C GLU A 48 -10.92 -2.94 9.58
N ALA A 49 -11.42 -2.36 8.49
CA ALA A 49 -12.12 -3.14 7.45
C ALA A 49 -11.24 -4.26 6.87
N LEU A 50 -9.95 -3.97 6.63
CA LEU A 50 -8.99 -4.97 6.15
C LEU A 50 -8.68 -6.05 7.19
N ILE A 51 -8.59 -5.68 8.48
CA ILE A 51 -8.44 -6.63 9.59
C ILE A 51 -9.64 -7.57 9.67
N GLN A 52 -10.86 -7.02 9.58
CA GLN A 52 -12.07 -7.84 9.58
C GLN A 52 -12.05 -8.83 8.43
N PHE A 53 -11.71 -8.40 7.22
CA PHE A 53 -11.58 -9.33 6.09
C PHE A 53 -10.48 -10.39 6.31
N GLN A 54 -9.33 -9.99 6.84
CA GLN A 54 -8.22 -10.91 7.12
C GLN A 54 -8.62 -12.02 8.09
N ASN A 55 -9.37 -11.69 9.14
CA ASN A 55 -9.77 -12.66 10.16
C ASN A 55 -10.76 -13.73 9.67
N LEU A 56 -11.36 -13.54 8.49
CA LEU A 56 -12.38 -14.45 7.93
C LEU A 56 -11.82 -15.50 6.99
N PHE A 57 -10.66 -15.23 6.42
CA PHE A 57 -10.11 -16.00 5.32
C PHE A 57 -8.65 -16.37 5.64
N PRO A 58 -8.06 -17.37 4.97
CA PRO A 58 -6.74 -17.90 5.33
C PRO A 58 -5.57 -16.97 4.93
N PHE A 59 -5.80 -15.66 4.81
CA PHE A 59 -4.76 -14.69 4.49
C PHE A 59 -4.00 -14.30 5.75
N THR A 60 -2.69 -14.48 5.72
CA THR A 60 -1.82 -14.17 6.87
C THR A 60 -1.20 -12.79 6.77
N ARG A 61 -1.18 -12.19 5.58
CA ARG A 61 -0.54 -10.91 5.27
C ARG A 61 -1.49 -10.03 4.46
N VAL A 62 -1.73 -8.81 4.92
CA VAL A 62 -2.55 -7.82 4.24
C VAL A 62 -1.87 -6.46 4.23
N ILE A 63 -1.90 -5.82 3.06
CA ILE A 63 -1.46 -4.43 2.87
C ILE A 63 -2.33 -3.78 1.80
N GLY A 64 -2.65 -2.50 1.98
CA GLY A 64 -3.34 -1.72 0.97
C GLY A 64 -2.90 -0.27 1.02
N GLY A 65 -3.25 0.51 0.02
CA GLY A 65 -2.87 1.91 0.00
C GLY A 65 -3.04 2.55 -1.35
N LEU A 66 -2.48 3.76 -1.45
CA LEU A 66 -2.44 4.51 -2.69
C LEU A 66 -1.01 4.59 -3.23
N ALA A 67 -0.93 4.69 -4.55
CA ALA A 67 0.25 5.08 -5.27
C ALA A 67 -0.08 6.36 -6.06
N ARG A 68 0.89 7.25 -6.15
CA ARG A 68 0.81 8.40 -7.05
C ARG A 68 1.26 8.00 -8.43
N LEU A 69 0.60 8.59 -9.41
CA LEU A 69 0.96 8.48 -10.81
C LEU A 69 1.37 9.87 -11.33
N THR A 70 2.38 9.88 -12.17
CA THR A 70 2.72 11.04 -12.98
C THR A 70 1.66 11.32 -14.05
N ALA A 71 1.71 12.47 -14.72
CA ALA A 71 0.77 12.82 -15.78
C ALA A 71 0.78 11.85 -16.98
N ASN A 72 1.87 11.10 -17.16
CA ASN A 72 2.00 10.02 -18.16
C ASN A 72 1.66 8.63 -17.59
N GLY A 73 1.04 8.55 -16.40
CA GLY A 73 0.56 7.31 -15.79
C GLY A 73 1.64 6.42 -15.18
N SER A 74 2.88 6.92 -15.02
CA SER A 74 3.99 6.16 -14.43
C SER A 74 3.97 6.27 -12.91
N PHE A 75 4.48 5.26 -12.22
CA PHE A 75 4.59 5.27 -10.76
C PHE A 75 5.49 6.41 -10.27
N ASP A 76 5.01 7.13 -9.26
CA ASP A 76 5.63 8.35 -8.74
C ASP A 76 5.82 8.31 -7.21
N GLY A 77 5.61 7.14 -6.60
CA GLY A 77 5.76 6.93 -5.16
C GLY A 77 4.46 6.51 -4.49
N PHE A 78 4.60 5.85 -3.34
CA PHE A 78 3.47 5.48 -2.51
C PHE A 78 2.95 6.67 -1.70
N THR A 79 1.65 6.63 -1.37
CA THR A 79 1.00 7.57 -0.46
C THR A 79 -0.06 6.84 0.36
N ASN A 80 -0.19 7.17 1.64
CA ASN A 80 -1.22 6.60 2.50
C ASN A 80 -1.26 5.06 2.47
N VAL A 81 -0.11 4.42 2.68
CA VAL A 81 0.01 2.95 2.74
C VAL A 81 -0.40 2.46 4.12
N ILE A 82 -1.35 1.54 4.13
CA ILE A 82 -1.93 0.91 5.31
C ILE A 82 -1.37 -0.51 5.38
N ASN A 83 -0.34 -0.68 6.22
CA ASN A 83 0.14 -2.00 6.58
C ASN A 83 -0.77 -2.60 7.68
N VAL A 84 -1.37 -3.76 7.39
CA VAL A 84 -2.14 -4.53 8.37
C VAL A 84 -1.24 -5.58 9.03
N SER A 85 -0.57 -6.41 8.22
CA SER A 85 0.13 -7.59 8.75
C SER A 85 1.35 -8.02 7.93
N TYR A 86 1.84 -7.20 6.98
CA TYR A 86 3.14 -7.44 6.35
C TYR A 86 4.28 -7.24 7.37
N PRO A 87 5.30 -8.12 7.40
CA PRO A 87 6.46 -7.93 8.26
C PRO A 87 7.14 -6.60 7.98
N GLU A 88 7.57 -5.90 9.03
CA GLU A 88 8.24 -4.61 8.85
C GLU A 88 9.55 -4.81 8.08
N GLU A 89 10.32 -5.84 8.41
CA GLU A 89 11.59 -6.20 7.75
C GLU A 89 11.41 -6.40 6.24
N TRP A 90 10.31 -7.03 5.82
CA TRP A 90 9.99 -7.15 4.41
C TRP A 90 9.74 -5.79 3.75
N ILE A 91 8.95 -4.92 4.38
CA ILE A 91 8.68 -3.57 3.85
C ILE A 91 10.00 -2.82 3.68
N ARG A 92 10.91 -2.95 4.64
CA ARG A 92 12.23 -2.32 4.60
C ARG A 92 13.06 -2.84 3.43
N LEU A 93 13.16 -4.16 3.29
CA LEU A 93 13.86 -4.80 2.19
C LEU A 93 13.29 -4.39 0.84
N TYR A 94 11.95 -4.39 0.72
CA TYR A 94 11.22 -3.98 -0.48
C TYR A 94 11.62 -2.58 -0.94
N TRP A 95 11.74 -1.65 0.01
CA TRP A 95 12.17 -0.28 -0.27
C TRP A 95 13.67 -0.17 -0.58
N GLN A 96 14.52 -0.80 0.23
CA GLN A 96 15.99 -0.72 0.08
C GLN A 96 16.45 -1.27 -1.27
N ASN A 97 15.83 -2.34 -1.74
CA ASN A 97 16.19 -3.00 -3.00
C ASN A 97 15.43 -2.44 -4.21
N GLY A 98 14.55 -1.45 -4.02
CA GLY A 98 13.76 -0.87 -5.09
C GLY A 98 12.79 -1.87 -5.73
N TYR A 99 12.24 -2.81 -4.95
CA TYR A 99 11.42 -3.89 -5.48
C TYR A 99 10.12 -3.42 -6.15
N PHE A 100 9.64 -2.21 -5.89
CA PHE A 100 8.54 -1.61 -6.65
C PHE A 100 8.80 -1.50 -8.16
N GLU A 101 10.06 -1.49 -8.60
CA GLU A 101 10.40 -1.47 -10.02
C GLU A 101 10.31 -2.84 -10.68
N VAL A 102 10.33 -3.92 -9.90
CA VAL A 102 10.42 -5.30 -10.42
C VAL A 102 9.31 -6.21 -9.93
N ASP A 103 8.52 -5.79 -8.94
CA ASP A 103 7.38 -6.53 -8.41
C ASP A 103 6.32 -6.71 -9.51
N PRO A 104 6.12 -7.94 -10.03
CA PRO A 104 5.18 -8.18 -11.12
C PRO A 104 3.71 -8.00 -10.67
N VAL A 105 3.42 -8.20 -9.38
CA VAL A 105 2.08 -7.97 -8.80
C VAL A 105 1.80 -6.48 -8.80
N PHE A 106 2.71 -5.68 -8.27
CA PHE A 106 2.54 -4.23 -8.21
C PHE A 106 2.47 -3.61 -9.61
N GLN A 107 3.37 -3.99 -10.52
CA GLN A 107 3.35 -3.53 -11.92
C GLN A 107 2.02 -3.83 -12.62
N THR A 108 1.52 -5.07 -12.46
CA THR A 108 0.23 -5.46 -13.06
C THR A 108 -0.92 -4.64 -12.48
N ALA A 109 -0.93 -4.39 -11.17
CA ALA A 109 -1.97 -3.61 -10.51
C ALA A 109 -2.03 -2.14 -10.97
N LEU A 110 -0.88 -1.56 -11.35
CA LEU A 110 -0.82 -0.20 -11.89
C LEU A 110 -1.29 -0.12 -13.35
N GLN A 111 -0.94 -1.12 -14.17
CA GLN A 111 -1.23 -1.11 -15.60
C GLN A 111 -2.69 -1.43 -15.93
N LYS A 112 -3.32 -2.33 -15.18
CA LYS A 112 -4.67 -2.81 -15.48
C LYS A 112 -5.52 -2.86 -14.21
N PRO A 113 -6.62 -2.09 -14.14
CA PRO A 113 -7.61 -2.25 -13.08
C PRO A 113 -8.18 -3.67 -13.05
N GLY A 114 -8.36 -4.21 -11.85
CA GLY A 114 -8.93 -5.53 -11.63
C GLY A 114 -8.22 -6.32 -10.54
N THR A 115 -8.66 -7.57 -10.38
CA THR A 115 -8.12 -8.50 -9.39
C THR A 115 -7.28 -9.57 -10.06
N GLN A 116 -6.11 -9.85 -9.50
CA GLN A 116 -5.14 -10.83 -9.98
C GLN A 116 -4.74 -11.80 -8.89
N HIS A 117 -4.44 -13.04 -9.29
CA HIS A 117 -3.84 -14.07 -8.46
C HIS A 117 -2.33 -14.13 -8.71
N TRP A 118 -1.53 -14.10 -7.64
CA TRP A 118 -0.08 -13.99 -7.71
C TRP A 118 0.54 -15.19 -8.39
N GLY A 119 0.09 -16.42 -8.12
CA GLY A 119 0.59 -17.61 -8.80
C GLY A 119 0.53 -17.50 -10.34
N THR A 120 -0.55 -16.93 -10.89
CA THR A 120 -0.66 -16.69 -12.34
C THR A 120 0.25 -15.54 -12.82
N THR A 121 0.42 -14.51 -11.99
CA THR A 121 1.29 -13.36 -12.30
C THR A 121 2.77 -13.74 -12.27
N TYR A 122 3.20 -14.52 -11.27
CA TYR A 122 4.57 -15.01 -11.11
C TYR A 122 5.00 -15.94 -12.23
N GLN A 123 4.10 -16.77 -12.79
CA GLN A 123 4.41 -17.60 -13.95
C GLN A 123 4.82 -16.81 -15.20
N LYS A 124 4.36 -15.56 -15.32
CA LYS A 124 4.70 -14.66 -16.44
C LYS A 124 5.99 -13.87 -16.20
N ALA A 125 6.48 -13.83 -14.97
CA ALA A 125 7.66 -13.09 -14.56
C ALA A 125 8.92 -13.96 -14.77
N SER A 126 9.82 -13.51 -15.64
CA SER A 126 10.98 -14.31 -16.07
C SER A 126 12.34 -13.65 -15.85
N SER A 127 12.38 -12.36 -15.47
CA SER A 127 13.66 -11.66 -15.29
C SER A 127 14.39 -12.13 -14.01
N PRO A 128 15.74 -12.12 -13.99
CA PRO A 128 16.50 -12.50 -12.79
C PRO A 128 16.14 -11.68 -11.54
N LYS A 129 15.90 -10.37 -11.69
CA LYS A 129 15.47 -9.52 -10.57
C LYS A 129 14.06 -9.84 -10.07
N GLN A 130 13.14 -10.22 -10.96
CA GLN A 130 11.82 -10.71 -10.55
C GLN A 130 11.93 -12.03 -9.77
N GLN A 131 12.82 -12.93 -10.19
CA GLN A 131 13.06 -14.20 -9.49
C GLN A 131 13.65 -13.96 -8.10
N GLU A 132 14.62 -13.05 -7.97
CA GLU A 132 15.17 -12.61 -6.68
C GLU A 132 14.06 -12.05 -5.77
N PHE A 133 13.25 -11.13 -6.30
CA PHE A 133 12.11 -10.57 -5.58
C PHE A 133 11.15 -11.65 -5.07
N MET A 134 10.74 -12.59 -5.94
CA MET A 134 9.81 -13.66 -5.58
C MET A 134 10.40 -14.62 -4.54
N ALA A 135 11.70 -14.93 -4.65
CA ALA A 135 12.40 -15.76 -3.67
C ALA A 135 12.44 -15.08 -2.31
N ALA A 136 12.80 -13.79 -2.26
CA ALA A 136 12.81 -13.01 -1.04
C ALA A 136 11.39 -12.89 -0.43
N ALA A 137 10.38 -12.54 -1.23
CA ALA A 137 8.99 -12.42 -0.78
C ALA A 137 8.50 -13.70 -0.09
N LYS A 138 8.82 -14.87 -0.67
CA LYS A 138 8.44 -16.17 -0.11
C LYS A 138 9.00 -16.40 1.30
N GLU A 139 10.23 -15.98 1.58
CA GLU A 139 10.84 -16.11 2.92
C GLU A 139 10.09 -15.32 4.01
N PHE A 140 9.37 -14.26 3.63
CA PHE A 140 8.54 -13.46 4.53
C PHE A 140 7.07 -13.91 4.60
N GLY A 141 6.75 -15.07 4.03
CA GLY A 141 5.38 -15.61 3.98
C GLY A 141 4.49 -14.92 2.95
N LEU A 142 5.09 -14.34 1.90
CA LEU A 142 4.41 -13.73 0.76
C LEU A 142 4.62 -14.62 -0.48
N GLY A 143 4.24 -15.89 -0.35
CA GLY A 143 4.46 -16.91 -1.38
C GLY A 143 3.39 -16.93 -2.46
N ASP A 144 2.13 -16.69 -2.08
CA ASP A 144 0.99 -16.57 -2.99
C ASP A 144 -0.02 -15.56 -2.42
N GLY A 145 -0.96 -15.11 -3.24
CA GLY A 145 -1.90 -14.09 -2.83
C GLY A 145 -2.81 -13.60 -3.94
N ILE A 146 -3.67 -12.66 -3.58
CA ILE A 146 -4.59 -11.99 -4.49
C ILE A 146 -4.44 -10.49 -4.26
N THR A 147 -4.25 -9.76 -5.36
CA THR A 147 -4.19 -8.30 -5.34
C THR A 147 -5.29 -7.75 -6.20
N THR A 148 -6.01 -6.77 -5.69
CA THR A 148 -6.92 -5.92 -6.46
C THR A 148 -6.30 -4.55 -6.62
N GLY A 149 -6.25 -4.06 -7.85
CA GLY A 149 -5.75 -2.75 -8.21
C GLY A 149 -6.80 -1.94 -8.94
N SER A 150 -6.77 -0.63 -8.74
CA SER A 150 -7.49 0.34 -9.57
C SER A 150 -6.54 1.49 -9.88
N SER A 151 -6.56 1.99 -11.10
CA SER A 151 -5.76 3.15 -11.47
C SER A 151 -6.63 4.18 -12.18
N ASP A 152 -6.46 5.44 -11.78
CA ASP A 152 -7.03 6.60 -12.46
C ASP A 152 -5.89 7.56 -12.81
N PRO A 153 -5.28 7.40 -14.00
CA PRO A 153 -4.22 8.30 -14.47
C PRO A 153 -4.67 9.75 -14.59
N ALA A 154 -5.96 10.03 -14.83
CA ALA A 154 -6.47 11.40 -14.94
C ALA A 154 -6.47 12.10 -13.56
N CYS A 155 -6.74 11.33 -12.50
CA CYS A 155 -6.63 11.81 -11.13
C CYS A 155 -5.21 11.70 -10.55
N GLY A 156 -4.26 11.12 -11.28
CA GLY A 156 -2.87 10.94 -10.84
C GLY A 156 -2.71 9.97 -9.66
N VAL A 157 -3.65 9.03 -9.49
CA VAL A 157 -3.66 8.11 -8.35
C VAL A 157 -3.98 6.69 -8.80
N ALA A 158 -3.38 5.73 -8.10
CA ALA A 158 -3.76 4.32 -8.14
C ALA A 158 -4.00 3.82 -6.71
N THR A 159 -4.83 2.81 -6.56
CA THR A 159 -5.09 2.11 -5.32
C THR A 159 -4.77 0.64 -5.50
N PHE A 160 -4.29 0.02 -4.43
CA PHE A 160 -4.04 -1.42 -4.41
C PHE A 160 -4.40 -1.98 -3.04
N CYS A 161 -4.80 -3.25 -3.04
CA CYS A 161 -4.97 -4.03 -1.83
C CYS A 161 -4.55 -5.47 -2.11
N SER A 162 -3.67 -5.98 -1.27
CA SER A 162 -3.03 -7.29 -1.41
C SER A 162 -3.33 -8.16 -0.19
N PHE A 163 -3.80 -9.38 -0.45
CA PHE A 163 -4.11 -10.40 0.54
C PHE A 163 -3.25 -11.63 0.22
N ALA A 164 -2.33 -11.96 1.12
CA ALA A 164 -1.26 -12.90 0.85
C ALA A 164 -1.07 -13.94 1.95
N SER A 165 -0.47 -15.05 1.57
CA SER A 165 -0.11 -16.16 2.43
C SER A 165 1.16 -16.86 1.96
N ALA A 166 1.77 -17.64 2.86
CA ALA A 166 2.94 -18.46 2.53
C ALA A 166 2.58 -19.59 1.55
N ASP A 167 1.39 -20.16 1.74
CA ASP A 167 0.85 -21.26 0.95
C ASP A 167 -0.03 -20.78 -0.21
N SER A 168 -0.29 -21.69 -1.15
CA SER A 168 -1.16 -21.45 -2.31
C SER A 168 -2.57 -21.04 -1.90
N VAL A 169 -3.12 -20.05 -2.60
CA VAL A 169 -4.46 -19.51 -2.36
C VAL A 169 -5.46 -20.07 -3.39
N ASP A 170 -6.66 -20.43 -2.94
CA ASP A 170 -7.79 -20.81 -3.82
C ASP A 170 -8.32 -19.57 -4.56
N ALA A 171 -7.74 -19.30 -5.73
CA ALA A 171 -8.13 -18.17 -6.56
C ALA A 171 -9.60 -18.22 -6.98
N THR A 172 -10.15 -19.41 -7.25
CA THR A 172 -11.55 -19.56 -7.68
C THR A 172 -12.52 -19.10 -6.60
N ARG A 173 -12.22 -19.41 -5.34
CA ARG A 173 -13.03 -18.97 -4.20
C ARG A 173 -12.85 -17.49 -3.87
N TYR A 174 -11.61 -17.02 -3.80
CA TYR A 174 -11.33 -15.73 -3.16
C TYR A 174 -11.24 -14.54 -4.12
N VAL A 175 -10.94 -14.74 -5.41
CA VAL A 175 -10.89 -13.63 -6.38
C VAL A 175 -12.22 -12.87 -6.45
N PRO A 176 -13.39 -13.52 -6.58
CA PRO A 176 -14.67 -12.82 -6.63
C PRO A 176 -14.98 -12.05 -5.32
N LEU A 177 -14.60 -12.61 -4.17
CA LEU A 177 -14.79 -11.98 -2.86
C LEU A 177 -13.94 -10.71 -2.72
N ILE A 178 -12.65 -10.81 -3.03
CA ILE A 178 -11.71 -9.70 -2.98
C ILE A 178 -12.04 -8.65 -4.05
N GLU A 179 -12.52 -9.05 -5.22
CA GLU A 179 -12.94 -8.09 -6.24
C GLU A 179 -14.14 -7.26 -5.78
N TYR A 180 -15.12 -7.89 -5.13
CA TYR A 180 -16.30 -7.20 -4.63
C TYR A 180 -15.96 -6.31 -3.42
N PHE A 181 -15.30 -6.87 -2.41
CA PHE A 181 -14.85 -6.13 -1.22
C PHE A 181 -13.87 -5.01 -1.58
N GLY A 182 -12.91 -5.33 -2.45
CA GLY A 182 -11.87 -4.43 -2.93
C GLY A 182 -12.41 -3.16 -3.57
N TYR A 183 -13.55 -3.23 -4.28
CA TYR A 183 -14.22 -2.03 -4.81
C TYR A 183 -14.53 -1.00 -3.70
N TYR A 184 -15.09 -1.45 -2.58
CA TYR A 184 -15.42 -0.56 -1.46
C TYR A 184 -14.17 -0.09 -0.71
N VAL A 185 -13.16 -0.96 -0.58
CA VAL A 185 -11.86 -0.58 -0.03
C VAL A 185 -11.20 0.51 -0.88
N HIS A 186 -11.20 0.39 -2.20
CA HIS A 186 -10.63 1.41 -3.10
C HIS A 186 -11.35 2.75 -2.97
N LEU A 187 -12.70 2.75 -2.87
CA LEU A 187 -13.46 3.97 -2.61
C LEU A 187 -13.11 4.59 -1.25
N ALA A 188 -12.94 3.77 -0.21
CA ALA A 188 -12.53 4.24 1.11
C ALA A 188 -11.10 4.80 1.12
N LEU A 189 -10.16 4.14 0.44
CA LEU A 189 -8.79 4.62 0.25
C LEU A 189 -8.76 5.99 -0.44
N LEU A 190 -9.56 6.17 -1.51
CA LEU A 190 -9.67 7.46 -2.20
C LEU A 190 -10.29 8.54 -1.32
N ARG A 191 -11.34 8.21 -0.56
CA ARG A 191 -12.03 9.15 0.36
C ARG A 191 -11.14 9.62 1.49
N THR A 192 -10.27 8.74 1.98
CA THR A 192 -9.38 8.98 3.12
C THR A 192 -8.00 9.49 2.69
N ALA A 193 -7.78 9.70 1.39
CA ALA A 193 -6.53 10.22 0.86
C ALA A 193 -6.31 11.69 1.28
N PRO A 194 -5.09 12.08 1.70
CA PRO A 194 -4.81 13.44 2.14
C PRO A 194 -4.82 14.44 0.98
N VAL A 195 -5.76 15.41 1.02
CA VAL A 195 -5.97 16.45 -0.01
C VAL A 195 -4.76 17.40 -0.19
N LYS A 196 -3.88 17.54 0.82
CA LYS A 196 -2.73 18.47 0.82
C LYS A 196 -1.40 17.89 0.33
N ALA A 197 -1.35 16.62 -0.08
CA ALA A 197 -0.08 15.93 -0.39
C ALA A 197 0.62 16.38 -1.69
N GLN A 198 -0.08 17.04 -2.62
CA GLN A 198 0.44 17.31 -3.97
C GLN A 198 1.61 18.32 -4.04
N SER A 199 1.73 19.27 -3.09
CA SER A 199 2.82 20.26 -3.09
C SER A 199 4.09 19.76 -2.37
N MET A 200 3.94 19.01 -1.29
CA MET A 200 5.04 18.51 -0.46
C MET A 200 5.63 17.17 -0.97
N ASP A 201 4.89 16.43 -1.79
CA ASP A 201 5.41 15.21 -2.44
C ASP A 201 6.54 15.47 -3.44
N ARG A 202 6.58 16.66 -4.04
CA ARG A 202 7.73 17.08 -4.85
C ARG A 202 8.99 17.28 -3.99
N CYS A 203 8.82 17.63 -2.72
CA CYS A 203 9.92 17.83 -1.78
C CYS A 203 10.48 16.49 -1.28
N VAL A 204 9.61 15.54 -0.92
CA VAL A 204 10.01 14.19 -0.49
C VAL A 204 10.71 13.42 -1.61
N LYS A 205 10.26 13.53 -2.87
CA LYS A 205 10.92 12.89 -4.03
C LYS A 205 12.33 13.42 -4.34
N ARG A 206 12.71 14.58 -3.81
CA ARG A 206 14.07 15.12 -3.95
C ARG A 206 15.03 14.51 -2.93
N LEU A 207 14.52 13.80 -1.93
CA LEU A 207 15.36 13.07 -0.99
C LEU A 207 16.00 11.88 -1.71
N THR A 208 17.31 11.78 -1.59
CA THR A 208 18.09 10.61 -1.99
C THR A 208 17.75 9.43 -1.08
N LEU A 209 18.04 8.21 -1.53
CA LEU A 209 17.86 7.01 -0.72
C LEU A 209 18.56 7.11 0.64
N ARG A 210 19.75 7.71 0.67
CA ARG A 210 20.51 7.92 1.93
C ARG A 210 19.83 8.90 2.87
N GLU A 211 19.23 9.96 2.35
CA GLU A 211 18.48 10.93 3.13
C GLU A 211 17.15 10.37 3.65
N LEU A 212 16.47 9.53 2.86
CA LEU A 212 15.28 8.79 3.31
C LEU A 212 15.61 7.86 4.48
N THR A 213 16.70 7.11 4.41
CA THR A 213 17.16 6.26 5.52
C THR A 213 17.44 7.08 6.78
N ILE A 214 18.11 8.22 6.65
CA ILE A 214 18.42 9.11 7.78
C ILE A 214 17.13 9.71 8.38
N LEU A 215 16.23 10.20 7.53
CA LEU A 215 14.93 10.74 7.97
C LEU A 215 14.10 9.68 8.69
N ASN A 216 14.20 8.41 8.28
CA ASN A 216 13.54 7.35 8.99
C ASN A 216 14.11 7.13 10.40
N TRP A 217 15.44 7.12 10.57
CA TRP A 217 16.02 7.02 11.91
C TRP A 217 15.70 8.23 12.78
N VAL A 218 15.64 9.42 12.18
CA VAL A 218 15.19 10.65 12.83
C VAL A 218 13.76 10.51 13.36
N LYS A 219 12.84 9.96 12.54
CA LYS A 219 11.46 9.65 12.93
C LYS A 219 11.38 8.63 14.07
N ASN A 220 12.30 7.67 14.12
CA ASN A 220 12.42 6.69 15.21
C ASN A 220 13.13 7.25 16.46
N GLY A 221 13.37 8.57 16.53
CA GLY A 221 13.92 9.23 17.71
C GLY A 221 15.43 9.06 17.90
N LYS A 222 16.15 8.45 16.96
CA LYS A 222 17.61 8.31 17.04
C LYS A 222 18.30 9.66 16.94
N THR A 223 19.37 9.86 17.68
CA THR A 223 20.25 11.04 17.59
C THR A 223 21.20 10.96 16.39
N ASN A 224 21.79 12.08 15.98
CA ASN A 224 22.75 12.07 14.85
C ASN A 224 23.95 11.16 15.13
N TRP A 225 24.38 11.09 16.39
CA TRP A 225 25.43 10.18 16.84
C TRP A 225 25.02 8.71 16.70
N GLU A 226 23.83 8.32 17.17
CA GLU A 226 23.33 6.95 17.01
C GLU A 226 23.19 6.56 15.53
N ILE A 227 22.65 7.47 14.71
CA ILE A 227 22.52 7.24 13.26
C ILE A 227 23.89 7.06 12.61
N ALA A 228 24.89 7.82 13.05
CA ALA A 228 26.25 7.70 12.56
C ALA A 228 26.86 6.33 12.90
N GLN A 229 26.62 5.82 14.12
CA GLN A 229 27.02 4.46 14.50
C GLN A 229 26.30 3.40 13.65
N ILE A 230 24.98 3.53 13.47
CA ILE A 230 24.17 2.60 12.68
C ILE A 230 24.63 2.54 11.22
N MET A 231 24.93 3.70 10.63
CA MET A 231 25.27 3.82 9.20
C MET A 231 26.77 3.71 8.91
N GLY A 232 27.62 3.48 9.93
CA GLY A 232 29.07 3.36 9.78
C GLY A 232 29.74 4.62 9.22
N VAL A 233 29.27 5.81 9.60
CA VAL A 233 29.83 7.10 9.16
C VAL A 233 30.05 8.07 10.32
N THR A 234 30.62 9.23 10.05
CA THR A 234 30.80 10.26 11.08
C THR A 234 29.50 11.00 11.38
N GLU A 235 29.33 11.47 12.62
CA GLU A 235 28.21 12.33 13.01
C GLU A 235 28.12 13.61 12.16
N ARG A 236 29.28 14.15 11.75
CA ARG A 236 29.35 15.30 10.83
C ARG A 236 28.67 15.00 9.49
N THR A 237 28.85 13.79 8.94
CA THR A 237 28.20 13.35 7.71
C THR A 237 26.68 13.26 7.89
N ILE A 238 26.21 12.75 9.03
CA ILE A 238 24.77 12.69 9.32
C ILE A 238 24.17 14.09 9.43
N ARG A 239 24.82 15.00 10.14
CA ARG A 239 24.36 16.40 10.26
C ARG A 239 24.20 17.05 8.89
N PHE A 240 25.17 16.88 7.98
CA PHE A 240 25.09 17.39 6.61
C PHE A 240 23.83 16.88 5.87
N HIS A 241 23.54 15.57 5.96
CA HIS A 241 22.34 15.01 5.34
C HIS A 241 21.06 15.50 6.02
N VAL A 242 21.03 15.65 7.35
CA VAL A 242 19.87 16.19 8.08
C VAL A 242 19.57 17.62 7.65
N GLU A 243 20.59 18.46 7.49
CA GLU A 243 20.44 19.83 6.96
C GLU A 243 19.90 19.82 5.53
N SER A 244 20.39 18.91 4.68
CA SER A 244 19.88 18.75 3.31
C SER A 244 18.42 18.29 3.30
N ILE A 245 18.03 17.36 4.19
CA ILE A 245 16.65 16.92 4.36
C ILE A 245 15.76 18.10 4.76
N PHE A 246 16.19 18.91 5.73
CA PHE A 246 15.42 20.07 6.19
C PHE A 246 15.19 21.07 5.06
N SER A 247 16.24 21.39 4.31
CA SER A 247 16.14 22.26 3.14
C SER A 247 15.22 21.67 2.06
N LYS A 248 15.31 20.37 1.77
CA LYS A 248 14.49 19.72 0.75
C LYS A 248 13.02 19.62 1.14
N LEU A 249 12.72 19.44 2.44
CA LEU A 249 11.36 19.36 2.99
C LEU A 249 10.77 20.73 3.36
N ASP A 250 11.53 21.82 3.21
CA ASP A 250 11.14 23.16 3.63
C ASP A 250 10.73 23.24 5.12
N VAL A 251 11.53 22.58 5.97
CA VAL A 251 11.34 22.57 7.43
C VAL A 251 12.56 23.13 8.13
N THR A 252 12.37 23.60 9.36
CA THR A 252 13.42 24.26 10.14
C THR A 252 13.85 23.47 11.38
N SER A 253 13.15 22.38 11.69
CA SER A 253 13.43 21.59 12.89
C SER A 253 13.23 20.10 12.68
N ARG A 254 13.88 19.33 13.56
CA ARG A 254 13.78 17.86 13.60
C ARG A 254 12.32 17.42 13.80
N SER A 255 11.62 18.04 14.73
CA SER A 255 10.21 17.69 15.02
C SER A 255 9.30 17.97 13.84
N GLN A 256 9.53 19.07 13.11
CA GLN A 256 8.82 19.34 11.86
C GLN A 256 9.13 18.27 10.81
N ALA A 257 10.40 17.90 10.61
CA ALA A 257 10.77 16.82 9.68
C ALA A 257 10.11 15.48 10.05
N VAL A 258 10.00 15.15 11.34
CA VAL A 258 9.30 13.95 11.82
C VAL A 258 7.80 14.01 11.55
N ALA A 259 7.15 15.12 11.90
CA ALA A 259 5.73 15.33 11.63
C ALA A 259 5.43 15.20 10.14
N THR A 260 6.25 15.83 9.29
CA THR A 260 6.15 15.73 7.83
C THR A 260 6.33 14.28 7.36
N ALA A 261 7.30 13.54 7.90
CA ALA A 261 7.50 12.14 7.52
C ALA A 261 6.30 11.24 7.87
N ILE A 262 5.65 11.49 9.01
CA ILE A 262 4.47 10.75 9.48
C ILE A 262 3.25 11.10 8.61
N GLU A 263 2.98 12.39 8.38
CA GLU A 263 1.84 12.86 7.59
C GLU A 263 1.86 12.31 6.15
N HIS A 264 3.04 12.11 5.58
CA HIS A 264 3.21 11.59 4.21
C HIS A 264 3.39 10.07 4.13
N GLY A 265 3.24 9.36 5.25
CA GLY A 265 3.29 7.89 5.26
C GLY A 265 4.66 7.33 4.87
N LEU A 266 5.75 8.05 5.16
CA LEU A 266 7.09 7.48 4.98
C LEU A 266 7.21 6.25 5.88
N PRO A 267 7.58 5.07 5.35
CA PRO A 267 7.58 3.80 6.09
C PRO A 267 8.55 3.85 7.28
N ASN A 268 8.24 3.15 8.38
CA ASN A 268 9.16 2.94 9.51
C ASN A 268 10.21 1.88 9.11
N VAL A 269 11.40 2.32 8.72
CA VAL A 269 12.53 1.48 8.30
C VAL A 269 13.61 1.36 9.39
N VAL A 270 13.29 0.70 10.50
CA VAL A 270 14.28 0.35 11.57
C VAL A 270 15.34 -0.63 11.06
#